data_AF-A0AAV9PRX9-F1
#
_entry.id   AF-A0AAV9PRX9-F1
#
_cell.length_a   1.000
_cell.length_b   1.000
_cell.length_c   1.000
_cell.angle_alpha   90.00
_cell.angle_beta   90.00
_cell.angle_gamma   90.00
#
_symmetry.space_group_name_H-M   'P 1'
#
loop_
_entity.id
_entity.type
_entity.pdbx_description
1 polymer ?
#
loop_
_entity_poly.entity_id
_entity_poly.type
_entity_poly.pdbx_seq_one_letter_code
_entity_poly.pdbx_strand_id
1 'polypeptide(L)'
;MAEKANDNIQVIGVGLPRTGTSSLQAALEILGYSPCHHMVSDVLSDPNGRGQKWMAAWNEPNKEKKHAMLRVILKGYKAVVDFPASLMVEDMIKIYPDAKV
;
A
#
# COMPACT_ATOMS: atom_id res chain seq x y z
N MET A 1 5.85 -17.17 22.46
CA MET A 1 6.39 -17.03 21.10
C MET A 1 6.01 -15.64 20.63
N ALA A 2 6.98 -14.76 20.42
CA ALA A 2 6.70 -13.37 20.10
C ALA A 2 6.15 -13.28 18.68
N GLU A 3 4.92 -12.78 18.56
CA GLU A 3 4.24 -12.42 17.33
C GLU A 3 5.12 -11.41 16.58
N LYS A 4 5.69 -11.82 15.43
CA LYS A 4 6.41 -10.87 14.57
C LYS A 4 5.40 -9.81 14.15
N ALA A 5 5.65 -8.55 14.53
CA ALA A 5 4.90 -7.42 14.01
C ALA A 5 4.80 -7.53 12.48
N ASN A 6 3.57 -7.52 11.95
CA ASN A 6 3.25 -7.67 10.54
C ASN A 6 3.73 -6.43 9.75
N ASP A 7 5.01 -6.44 9.35
CA ASP A 7 5.61 -5.44 8.46
C ASP A 7 5.44 -5.81 6.96
N ASN A 8 4.52 -6.72 6.61
CA ASN A 8 4.42 -7.30 5.27
C ASN A 8 3.01 -7.15 4.68
N ILE A 9 2.92 -6.58 3.47
CA ILE A 9 1.70 -6.59 2.67
C ILE A 9 1.45 -8.02 2.19
N GLN A 10 0.20 -8.48 2.31
CA GLN A 10 -0.24 -9.82 1.94
C GLN A 10 -1.08 -9.82 0.65
N VAL A 11 -1.75 -8.71 0.34
CA VAL A 11 -2.57 -8.53 -0.86
C VAL A 11 -2.30 -7.17 -1.50
N ILE A 12 -2.06 -7.16 -2.81
CA ILE A 12 -1.83 -5.96 -3.63
C ILE A 12 -2.96 -5.87 -4.67
N GLY A 13 -3.91 -4.96 -4.47
CA GLY A 13 -4.90 -4.64 -5.49
C GLY A 13 -4.33 -3.71 -6.54
N VAL A 14 -4.25 -4.21 -7.78
CA VAL A 14 -3.75 -3.44 -8.95
C VAL A 14 -4.85 -2.74 -9.75
N GLY A 15 -6.10 -2.81 -9.28
CA GLY A 15 -7.22 -2.10 -9.89
C GLY A 15 -7.02 -0.58 -9.82
N LEU A 16 -7.27 0.10 -10.94
CA LEU A 16 -7.22 1.56 -11.01
C LEU A 16 -8.34 2.20 -10.18
N PRO A 17 -8.24 3.50 -9.84
CA PRO A 17 -9.33 4.22 -9.20
C PRO A 17 -10.65 4.03 -9.94
N ARG A 18 -11.75 3.97 -9.18
CA ARG A 18 -13.14 3.82 -9.69
C ARG A 18 -13.47 2.44 -10.28
N THR A 19 -12.64 1.43 -10.04
CA THR A 19 -12.89 0.03 -10.44
C THR A 19 -13.41 -0.85 -9.29
N GLY A 20 -14.05 -0.25 -8.28
CA GLY A 20 -14.54 -0.96 -7.09
C GLY A 20 -13.52 -1.11 -5.96
N THR A 21 -12.45 -0.31 -5.96
CA THR A 21 -11.36 -0.36 -4.97
C THR A 21 -11.82 -0.16 -3.53
N SER A 22 -12.81 0.72 -3.27
CA SER A 22 -13.35 0.93 -1.92
C SER A 22 -14.16 -0.27 -1.43
N SER A 23 -14.91 -0.93 -2.32
CA SER A 23 -15.61 -2.17 -1.98
C SER A 23 -14.61 -3.30 -1.71
N LEU A 24 -13.52 -3.37 -2.49
CA LEU A 24 -12.45 -4.33 -2.29
C LEU A 24 -11.72 -4.09 -0.95
N GLN A 25 -11.41 -2.83 -0.61
CA GLN A 25 -10.83 -2.46 0.68
C GLN A 25 -11.69 -3.00 1.83
N ALA A 26 -12.99 -2.70 1.83
CA ALA A 26 -13.91 -3.17 2.86
C ALA A 26 -13.95 -4.70 2.95
N ALA A 27 -14.00 -5.40 1.80
CA ALA A 27 -14.00 -6.86 1.77
C ALA A 27 -12.69 -7.45 2.33
N LEU A 28 -11.54 -6.89 1.99
CA LEU A 28 -10.24 -7.34 2.50
C LEU A 28 -10.13 -7.15 4.01
N GLU A 29 -10.63 -6.04 4.55
CA GLU A 29 -10.64 -5.80 5.99
C GLU A 29 -11.56 -6.79 6.73
N ILE A 30 -12.75 -7.09 6.18
CA ILE A 30 -13.65 -8.13 6.70
C ILE A 30 -12.95 -9.50 6.73
N LEU A 31 -12.16 -9.81 5.70
CA LEU A 31 -11.41 -11.06 5.60
C LEU A 31 -10.14 -11.11 6.48
N GLY A 32 -9.86 -10.06 7.26
CA GLY A 32 -8.74 -10.01 8.20
C GLY A 32 -7.45 -9.38 7.66
N TYR A 33 -7.46 -8.87 6.43
CA TYR A 33 -6.36 -8.10 5.83
C TYR A 33 -6.45 -6.61 6.20
N SER A 34 -6.67 -6.35 7.50
CA SER A 34 -6.78 -5.00 8.07
C SER A 34 -5.49 -4.59 8.81
N PRO A 35 -5.06 -3.31 8.70
CA PRO A 35 -5.66 -2.26 7.87
C PRO A 35 -5.30 -2.43 6.39
N CYS A 36 -6.21 -2.00 5.50
CA CYS A 36 -5.99 -1.96 4.05
C CYS A 36 -5.81 -0.52 3.58
N HIS A 37 -4.63 -0.19 3.03
CA HIS A 37 -4.30 1.15 2.56
C HIS A 37 -5.08 1.49 1.28
N HIS A 38 -5.71 2.66 1.23
CA HIS A 38 -6.51 3.16 0.10
C HIS A 38 -6.42 4.70 -0.01
N MET A 39 -6.59 5.26 -1.22
CA MET A 39 -6.48 6.71 -1.49
C MET A 39 -7.32 7.57 -0.53
N VAL A 40 -8.61 7.29 -0.44
CA VAL A 40 -9.57 8.07 0.35
C VAL A 40 -9.29 8.00 1.85
N SER A 41 -9.11 6.79 2.40
CA SER A 41 -8.99 6.57 3.85
C SER A 41 -7.65 6.97 4.43
N ASP A 42 -6.58 6.99 3.62
CA ASP A 42 -5.22 7.14 4.14
C ASP A 42 -4.47 8.34 3.55
N VAL A 43 -4.70 8.67 2.29
CA VAL A 43 -3.96 9.75 1.61
C VAL A 43 -4.72 11.07 1.67
N LEU A 44 -5.99 11.08 1.28
CA LEU A 44 -6.81 12.30 1.29
C LEU A 44 -7.24 12.72 2.70
N SER A 45 -7.35 11.76 3.61
CA SER A 45 -7.73 11.99 5.01
C SER A 45 -6.56 12.42 5.90
N ASP A 46 -5.31 12.27 5.46
CA ASP A 46 -4.13 12.57 6.27
C ASP A 46 -3.67 14.02 6.07
N PRO A 47 -3.92 14.92 7.05
CA PRO A 47 -3.44 16.30 6.98
C PRO A 47 -1.91 16.39 7.13
N ASN A 48 -1.24 15.32 7.59
CA ASN A 48 0.20 15.31 7.88
C ASN A 48 1.07 14.91 6.69
N GLY A 49 0.47 14.80 5.51
CA GLY A 49 1.20 14.77 4.26
C GLY A 49 1.70 13.40 3.81
N ARG A 50 0.92 12.34 4.05
CA ARG A 50 1.12 11.05 3.37
C ARG A 50 1.15 11.20 1.84
N GLY A 51 0.37 12.11 1.27
CA GLY A 51 0.42 12.45 -0.16
C GLY A 51 1.81 12.89 -0.62
N GLN A 52 2.48 13.75 0.14
CA GLN A 52 3.83 14.23 -0.15
C GLN A 52 4.85 13.09 -0.07
N LYS A 53 4.71 12.15 0.87
CA LYS A 53 5.57 10.97 0.96
C LYS A 53 5.42 10.06 -0.26
N TRP A 54 4.19 9.83 -0.71
CA TRP A 54 3.93 9.08 -1.96
C TRP A 54 4.51 9.80 -3.18
N MET A 55 4.34 11.12 -3.30
CA MET A 55 4.93 11.91 -4.37
C MET A 55 6.46 11.86 -4.36
N ALA A 56 7.07 11.91 -3.17
CA ALA A 56 8.52 11.78 -3.03
C ALA A 56 8.99 10.39 -3.47
N ALA A 57 8.29 9.32 -3.09
CA ALA A 57 8.60 7.96 -3.51
C ALA A 57 8.41 7.77 -5.03
N TRP A 58 7.37 8.37 -5.61
CA TRP A 58 7.14 8.35 -7.06
C TRP A 58 8.33 8.96 -7.83
N ASN A 59 8.77 10.13 -7.40
CA ASN A 59 9.84 10.92 -8.05
C ASN A 59 11.26 10.45 -7.71
N GLU A 60 11.46 9.53 -6.76
CA GLU A 60 12.79 9.03 -6.41
C GLU A 60 13.36 8.16 -7.55
N PRO A 61 14.48 8.55 -8.20
CA PRO A 61 15.06 7.78 -9.30
C PRO A 61 15.78 6.51 -8.82
N ASN A 62 16.32 6.49 -7.60
CA ASN A 62 17.00 5.33 -7.06
C ASN A 62 15.97 4.30 -6.56
N LYS A 63 15.94 3.14 -7.22
CA LYS A 63 14.96 2.07 -6.91
C LYS A 63 15.06 1.54 -5.48
N GLU A 64 16.26 1.40 -4.91
CA GLU A 64 16.42 0.92 -3.54
C GLU A 64 15.89 1.93 -2.52
N LYS A 65 16.17 3.22 -2.71
CA LYS A 65 15.61 4.30 -1.88
C LYS A 65 14.09 4.37 -2.00
N LYS A 66 13.57 4.31 -3.23
CA LYS A 66 12.13 4.25 -3.51
C LYS A 66 11.49 3.09 -2.74
N HIS A 67 12.07 1.89 -2.84
CA HIS A 67 11.57 0.70 -2.14
C HIS A 67 11.58 0.87 -0.62
N ALA A 68 12.64 1.44 -0.05
CA ALA A 68 12.70 1.74 1.37
C ALA A 68 11.60 2.74 1.79
N MET A 69 11.37 3.80 1.00
CA MET A 69 10.30 4.78 1.26
C MET A 69 8.91 4.13 1.21
N LEU A 70 8.66 3.26 0.23
CA LEU A 70 7.39 2.54 0.09
C LEU A 70 7.12 1.61 1.27
N ARG A 71 8.14 0.90 1.77
CA ARG A 71 8.03 0.11 3.01
C ARG A 71 7.68 0.96 4.22
N VAL A 72 8.25 2.15 4.33
CA VAL A 72 7.91 3.10 5.42
C VAL A 72 6.47 3.58 5.31
N ILE A 73 6.02 3.94 4.11
CA ILE A 73 4.64 4.41 3.88
C ILE A 73 3.62 3.33 4.24
N LEU A 74 3.89 2.09 3.84
CA LEU A 74 2.99 0.94 4.00
C LEU A 74 3.22 0.15 5.30
N LYS A 75 4.08 0.63 6.20
CA LYS A 75 4.34 -0.05 7.46
C LYS A 75 3.05 -0.24 8.27
N GLY A 76 2.79 -1.47 8.71
CA GLY A 76 1.63 -1.83 9.52
C GLY A 76 0.34 -2.12 8.73
N TYR A 77 0.32 -1.94 7.41
CA TYR A 77 -0.79 -2.38 6.57
C TYR A 77 -0.63 -3.84 6.17
N LYS A 78 -1.76 -4.53 6.00
CA LYS A 78 -1.80 -5.92 5.52
C LYS A 78 -2.20 -6.03 4.05
N ALA A 79 -2.88 -5.03 3.52
CA ALA A 79 -3.23 -4.95 2.11
C ALA A 79 -3.10 -3.52 1.60
N VAL A 80 -2.98 -3.38 0.29
CA VAL A 80 -2.95 -2.08 -0.38
C VAL A 80 -3.77 -2.15 -1.67
N VAL A 81 -4.62 -1.17 -1.90
CA VAL A 81 -5.44 -1.05 -3.10
C VAL A 81 -5.49 0.42 -3.54
N ASP A 82 -6.02 0.67 -4.74
CA ASP A 82 -6.22 2.01 -5.29
C ASP A 82 -4.92 2.79 -5.53
N PHE A 83 -5.06 4.02 -5.99
CA PHE A 83 -3.98 5.01 -6.07
C PHE A 83 -3.44 5.35 -4.67
N PRO A 84 -2.13 5.63 -4.50
CA PRO A 84 -1.07 5.66 -5.51
C PRO A 84 -0.41 4.31 -5.81
N ALA A 85 -0.60 3.31 -4.94
CA ALA A 85 0.12 2.04 -5.01
C ALA A 85 -0.16 1.25 -6.30
N SER A 86 -1.39 1.30 -6.82
CA SER A 86 -1.79 0.62 -8.05
C SER A 86 -1.02 1.08 -9.30
N LEU A 87 -0.31 2.21 -9.25
CA LEU A 87 0.55 2.70 -10.33
C LEU A 87 2.02 2.26 -10.21
N MET A 88 2.39 1.65 -9.08
CA MET A 88 3.78 1.23 -8.79
C MET A 88 3.88 -0.29 -8.66
N VAL A 89 3.10 -1.03 -9.46
CA VAL A 89 2.92 -2.49 -9.34
C VAL A 89 4.24 -3.26 -9.36
N GLU A 90 5.14 -2.97 -10.30
CA GLU A 90 6.44 -3.64 -10.38
C GLU A 90 7.27 -3.44 -9.11
N ASP A 91 7.25 -2.24 -8.55
CA ASP A 91 7.93 -1.93 -7.30
C ASP A 91 7.26 -2.69 -6.13
N MET A 92 5.92 -2.73 -6.08
CA MET A 92 5.14 -3.44 -5.04
C MET A 92 5.43 -4.94 -5.03
N ILE A 93 5.38 -5.60 -6.20
CA ILE A 93 5.67 -7.04 -6.33
C ILE A 93 7.11 -7.33 -5.93
N LYS A 94 8.05 -6.44 -6.28
CA LYS A 94 9.46 -6.62 -5.92
C LYS A 94 9.73 -6.47 -4.42
N ILE A 95 9.04 -5.56 -3.74
CA ILE A 95 9.22 -5.37 -2.29
C ILE A 95 8.42 -6.37 -1.45
N TYR A 96 7.30 -6.89 -1.96
CA TYR A 96 6.44 -7.87 -1.29
C TYR A 96 6.21 -9.10 -2.19
N PRO A 97 7.24 -9.94 -2.42
CA PRO A 97 7.17 -11.04 -3.38
C PRO A 97 6.19 -12.15 -2.99
N ASP A 98 5.87 -12.28 -1.69
CA ASP A 98 4.92 -13.28 -1.19
C ASP A 98 3.47 -12.78 -1.19
N ALA A 99 3.23 -11.50 -1.53
CA ALA A 99 1.89 -10.94 -1.59
C ALA A 99 1.13 -11.45 -2.81
N LYS A 100 -0.15 -11.74 -2.62
CA LYS A 100 -1.05 -12.04 -3.75
C LYS A 100 -1.41 -10.76 -4.47
N VAL A 101 -1.60 -10.85 -5.79
CA VAL A 101 -1.98 -9.75 -6.69
C VAL A 101 -3.34 -10.06 -7.30
#